data_AF-A0A101HWB7-F1
#
_entry.id   AF-A0A101HWB7-F1
#
_cell.length_a   1.000
_cell.length_b   1.000
_cell.length_c   1.000
_cell.angle_alpha   90.00
_cell.angle_beta   90.00
_cell.angle_gamma   90.00
#
_symmetry.space_group_name_H-M   'P 1'
#
loop_
_entity.id
_entity.type
_entity.pdbx_description
1 polymer ?
#
loop_
_entity_poly.entity_id
_entity_poly.type
_entity_poly.pdbx_seq_one_letter_code
_entity_poly.pdbx_strand_id
1 'polypeptide(L)'
;MGKTFAEKALGKAAGGSVSAGQVVIVEPHFCMSHDNAAPIWGTFKKIGVDKVWKPDHLVFILDHAIPAPTDKHAENHMQIRAVVKEQGIRYFYDVTSKGGVCHQIMCEEGFALPGLIIVGDGADYMSIEFHGPAIEEMSLAERMTLCNMGIEIGAKNAVCPPDQKVLDFIKPIAKTDQWEAMWADDDAVYAQELHYDLGDIEPCVAKPHTVDNYAPIG
;
A
#
# COMPACT_ATOMS: atom_id res chain seq x y z
N MET A 1 15.99 -22.43 -7.56
CA MET A 1 15.84 -21.07 -8.09
C MET A 1 15.03 -20.34 -7.06
N GLY A 2 15.68 -19.37 -6.43
CA GLY A 2 15.10 -18.57 -5.38
C GLY A 2 13.89 -17.79 -5.86
N LYS A 3 13.09 -17.36 -4.89
CA LYS A 3 11.86 -16.62 -5.10
C LYS A 3 12.01 -15.19 -4.65
N THR A 4 11.49 -14.28 -5.47
CA THR A 4 11.31 -12.87 -5.12
C THR A 4 10.36 -12.73 -3.93
N PHE A 5 10.38 -11.58 -3.24
CA PHE A 5 9.42 -11.29 -2.18
C PHE A 5 7.98 -11.41 -2.71
N ALA A 6 7.70 -10.87 -3.91
CA ALA A 6 6.37 -10.90 -4.50
C ALA A 6 5.88 -12.35 -4.73
N GLU A 7 6.73 -13.23 -5.25
CA GLU A 7 6.39 -14.65 -5.41
C GLU A 7 6.17 -15.35 -4.06
N LYS A 8 6.96 -15.03 -3.02
CA LYS A 8 6.80 -15.63 -1.69
C LYS A 8 5.50 -15.17 -1.03
N ALA A 9 5.21 -13.87 -1.06
CA ALA A 9 4.00 -13.30 -0.48
C ALA A 9 2.73 -13.82 -1.18
N LEU A 10 2.70 -13.76 -2.52
CA LEU A 10 1.57 -14.28 -3.30
C LEU A 10 1.45 -15.80 -3.19
N GLY A 11 2.58 -16.52 -3.16
CA GLY A 11 2.58 -17.97 -3.01
C GLY A 11 1.99 -18.41 -1.68
N LYS A 12 2.40 -17.77 -0.59
CA LYS A 12 1.80 -18.01 0.73
C LYS A 12 0.30 -17.75 0.71
N ALA A 13 -0.14 -16.61 0.16
CA ALA A 13 -1.55 -16.25 0.09
C ALA A 13 -2.38 -17.19 -0.81
N ALA A 14 -1.77 -17.75 -1.87
CA ALA A 14 -2.39 -18.71 -2.78
C ALA A 14 -2.31 -20.17 -2.27
N GLY A 15 -1.60 -20.43 -1.17
CA GLY A 15 -1.41 -21.76 -0.60
C GLY A 15 -0.42 -22.66 -1.36
N GLY A 16 0.52 -22.08 -2.12
CA GLY A 16 1.48 -22.87 -2.91
C GLY A 16 2.61 -22.02 -3.52
N SER A 17 3.56 -22.67 -4.20
CA SER A 17 4.60 -21.92 -4.92
C SER A 17 4.01 -21.28 -6.18
N VAL A 18 4.39 -20.04 -6.45
CA VAL A 18 3.94 -19.28 -7.63
C VAL A 18 5.12 -18.71 -8.39
N SER A 19 4.89 -18.27 -9.63
CA SER A 19 5.91 -17.66 -10.48
C SER A 19 5.39 -16.42 -11.18
N ALA A 20 6.30 -15.52 -11.57
CA ALA A 20 5.94 -14.36 -12.39
C ALA A 20 5.19 -14.78 -13.67
N GLY A 21 4.10 -14.08 -13.99
CA GLY A 21 3.21 -14.42 -15.11
C GLY A 21 2.12 -15.45 -14.78
N GLN A 22 2.19 -16.14 -13.63
CA GLN A 22 1.12 -17.02 -13.18
C GLN A 22 -0.05 -16.21 -12.60
N VAL A 23 -1.27 -16.54 -13.02
CA VAL A 23 -2.49 -16.00 -12.41
C VAL A 23 -2.86 -16.85 -11.20
N VAL A 24 -3.06 -16.20 -10.06
CA VAL A 24 -3.50 -16.83 -8.81
C VAL A 24 -4.69 -16.11 -8.21
N ILE A 25 -5.49 -16.84 -7.44
CA ILE A 25 -6.59 -16.28 -6.66
C ILE A 25 -6.12 -16.18 -5.23
N VAL A 26 -6.10 -14.97 -4.69
CA VAL A 26 -5.68 -14.67 -3.32
C VAL A 26 -6.76 -13.84 -2.64
N GLU A 27 -6.91 -14.05 -1.35
CA GLU A 27 -7.78 -13.22 -0.52
C GLU A 27 -6.95 -12.10 0.13
N PRO A 28 -7.32 -10.82 -0.03
CA PRO A 28 -6.61 -9.73 0.62
C PRO A 28 -6.86 -9.73 2.13
N HIS A 29 -5.83 -9.40 2.91
CA HIS A 29 -5.96 -9.31 4.37
C HIS A 29 -6.72 -8.05 4.76
N PHE A 30 -6.45 -6.95 4.06
CA PHE A 30 -7.18 -5.69 4.18
C PHE A 30 -7.45 -5.09 2.80
N CYS A 31 -8.60 -4.44 2.64
CA CYS A 31 -8.95 -3.65 1.47
C CYS A 31 -9.16 -2.19 1.91
N MET A 32 -8.33 -1.30 1.39
CA MET A 32 -8.44 0.13 1.71
C MET A 32 -9.25 0.86 0.63
N SER A 33 -10.10 1.79 1.05
CA SER A 33 -10.78 2.74 0.17
C SER A 33 -10.80 4.12 0.83
N HIS A 34 -11.04 5.16 0.05
CA HIS A 34 -11.00 6.55 0.52
C HIS A 34 -12.27 7.28 0.08
N ASP A 35 -12.17 8.55 -0.34
CA ASP A 35 -13.28 9.35 -0.86
C ASP A 35 -14.06 8.69 -2.02
N ASN A 36 -13.53 7.64 -2.66
CA ASN A 36 -14.23 6.83 -3.67
C ASN A 36 -15.13 5.71 -3.10
N ALA A 37 -15.21 5.53 -1.79
CA ALA A 37 -15.98 4.44 -1.17
C ALA A 37 -17.49 4.52 -1.50
N ALA A 38 -18.09 5.70 -1.53
CA ALA A 38 -19.51 5.87 -1.87
C ALA A 38 -19.82 5.50 -3.34
N PRO A 39 -19.08 5.98 -4.37
CA PRO A 39 -19.33 5.52 -5.74
C PRO A 39 -19.07 4.02 -5.93
N ILE A 40 -18.09 3.43 -5.24
CA ILE A 40 -17.87 1.98 -5.23
C ILE A 40 -19.09 1.26 -4.65
N TRP A 41 -19.60 1.71 -3.51
CA TRP A 41 -20.80 1.13 -2.90
C TRP A 41 -22.04 1.25 -3.81
N GLY A 42 -22.18 2.37 -4.52
CA GLY A 42 -23.20 2.53 -5.55
C GLY A 42 -23.11 1.47 -6.66
N THR A 43 -21.90 1.01 -6.99
CA THR A 43 -21.67 -0.09 -7.94
C THR A 43 -22.06 -1.44 -7.34
N PHE A 44 -21.72 -1.70 -6.07
CA PHE A 44 -22.12 -2.93 -5.36
C PHE A 44 -23.65 -3.09 -5.34
N LYS A 45 -24.38 -2.03 -5.03
CA LYS A 45 -25.85 -2.03 -5.07
C LYS A 45 -26.39 -2.34 -6.47
N LYS A 46 -25.78 -1.80 -7.52
CA LYS A 46 -26.19 -2.07 -8.92
C LYS A 46 -26.02 -3.53 -9.33
N ILE A 47 -25.03 -4.22 -8.78
CA ILE A 47 -24.80 -5.66 -9.04
C ILE A 47 -25.54 -6.57 -8.04
N GLY A 48 -26.45 -6.02 -7.23
CA GLY A 48 -27.28 -6.79 -6.29
C GLY A 48 -26.55 -7.23 -5.02
N VAL A 49 -25.47 -6.55 -4.63
CA VAL A 49 -24.75 -6.80 -3.38
C VAL A 49 -25.27 -5.85 -2.29
N ASP A 50 -26.02 -6.41 -1.35
CA ASP A 50 -26.62 -5.66 -0.23
C ASP A 50 -25.73 -5.62 1.02
N LYS A 51 -24.79 -6.56 1.15
CA LYS A 51 -23.85 -6.65 2.27
C LYS A 51 -22.43 -6.94 1.85
N VAL A 52 -21.48 -6.23 2.45
CA VAL A 52 -20.06 -6.57 2.38
C VAL A 52 -19.82 -7.90 3.10
N TRP A 53 -18.94 -8.72 2.54
CA TRP A 53 -18.67 -10.05 3.07
C TRP A 53 -17.88 -10.04 4.40
N LYS A 54 -16.84 -9.21 4.48
CA LYS A 54 -15.96 -9.08 5.66
C LYS A 54 -15.74 -7.61 6.02
N PRO A 55 -16.65 -6.98 6.80
CA PRO A 55 -16.54 -5.56 7.14
C PRO A 55 -15.30 -5.24 7.97
N ASP A 56 -14.80 -6.18 8.78
CA ASP A 56 -13.57 -6.05 9.56
C ASP A 56 -12.29 -6.13 8.70
N HIS A 57 -12.39 -6.40 7.39
CA HIS A 57 -11.25 -6.34 6.48
C HIS A 57 -11.22 -5.02 5.68
N LEU A 58 -12.25 -4.18 5.81
CA LEU A 58 -12.35 -2.91 5.10
C LEU A 58 -11.78 -1.78 5.94
N VAL A 59 -10.93 -0.95 5.33
CA VAL A 59 -10.33 0.24 5.95
C VAL A 59 -10.70 1.47 5.12
N PHE A 60 -11.57 2.32 5.64
CA PHE A 60 -12.02 3.53 4.95
C PHE A 60 -11.37 4.77 5.55
N ILE A 61 -10.69 5.57 4.74
CA ILE A 61 -9.96 6.76 5.19
C ILE A 61 -10.37 7.96 4.32
N LEU A 62 -10.96 8.98 4.93
CA LEU A 62 -11.20 10.24 4.20
C LEU A 62 -9.97 11.13 4.37
N ASP A 63 -9.38 11.58 3.26
CA ASP A 63 -8.15 12.40 3.26
C ASP A 63 -8.03 13.35 2.06
N HIS A 64 -8.67 13.06 0.91
CA HIS A 64 -8.45 13.85 -0.31
C HIS A 64 -9.21 15.18 -0.35
N ALA A 65 -10.36 15.25 0.33
CA ALA A 65 -11.26 16.39 0.26
C ALA A 65 -11.62 16.90 1.65
N ILE A 66 -10.61 17.27 2.44
CA ILE A 66 -10.77 17.62 3.86
C ILE A 66 -10.25 19.02 4.19
N PRO A 67 -11.07 19.88 4.85
CA PRO A 67 -12.53 19.78 4.95
C PRO A 67 -13.20 19.74 3.57
N ALA A 68 -14.44 19.25 3.48
CA ALA A 68 -15.16 19.13 2.21
C ALA A 68 -15.19 20.48 1.45
N PRO A 69 -14.51 20.61 0.29
CA PRO A 69 -14.34 21.90 -0.38
C PRO A 69 -15.57 22.33 -1.18
N THR A 70 -16.52 21.41 -1.41
CA THR A 70 -17.77 21.67 -2.16
C THR A 70 -18.91 20.84 -1.60
N ASP A 71 -20.15 21.23 -1.89
CA ASP A 71 -21.36 20.46 -1.52
C ASP A 71 -21.33 19.00 -2.00
N LYS A 72 -20.78 18.72 -3.19
CA LYS A 72 -20.63 17.35 -3.71
C LYS A 72 -19.74 16.48 -2.82
N HIS A 73 -18.63 17.04 -2.32
CA HIS A 73 -17.73 16.35 -1.41
C HIS A 73 -18.40 16.13 -0.05
N ALA A 74 -19.15 17.12 0.45
CA ALA A 74 -19.89 16.99 1.69
C ALA A 74 -20.97 15.90 1.62
N GLU A 75 -21.70 15.83 0.50
CA GLU A 75 -22.67 14.77 0.24
C GLU A 75 -22.00 13.41 0.10
N ASN A 76 -20.87 13.33 -0.60
CA ASN A 76 -20.07 12.11 -0.69
C ASN A 76 -19.63 11.60 0.69
N HIS A 77 -19.11 12.49 1.55
CA HIS A 77 -18.71 12.16 2.92
C HIS A 77 -19.89 11.67 3.77
N MET A 78 -21.05 12.33 3.65
CA MET A 78 -22.29 11.87 4.30
C MET A 78 -22.68 10.46 3.85
N GLN A 79 -22.61 10.18 2.55
CA GLN A 79 -22.90 8.87 1.99
C GLN A 79 -21.93 7.81 2.51
N ILE A 80 -20.62 8.08 2.51
CA ILE A 80 -19.61 7.15 3.03
C ILE A 80 -19.88 6.82 4.50
N ARG A 81 -20.15 7.82 5.35
CA ARG A 81 -20.49 7.60 6.76
C ARG A 81 -21.74 6.74 6.91
N ALA A 82 -22.75 6.94 6.07
CA ALA A 82 -23.95 6.11 6.07
C ALA A 82 -23.62 4.65 5.71
N VAL A 83 -22.79 4.42 4.69
CA VAL A 83 -22.33 3.08 4.30
C VAL A 83 -21.54 2.40 5.40
N VAL A 84 -20.58 3.10 6.01
CA VAL A 84 -19.77 2.59 7.14
C VAL A 84 -20.68 2.09 8.26
N LYS A 85 -21.69 2.89 8.63
CA LYS A 85 -22.67 2.51 9.66
C LYS A 85 -23.56 1.36 9.23
N GLU A 86 -24.10 1.39 8.00
CA GLU A 86 -24.99 0.37 7.44
C GLU A 86 -24.31 -1.00 7.38
N GLN A 87 -23.06 -1.02 6.95
CA GLN A 87 -22.28 -2.23 6.69
C GLN A 87 -21.48 -2.71 7.90
N GLY A 88 -21.44 -1.91 8.98
CA GLY A 88 -20.70 -2.25 10.20
C GLY A 88 -19.19 -2.23 10.01
N ILE A 89 -18.67 -1.32 9.19
CA ILE A 89 -17.22 -1.20 8.92
C ILE A 89 -16.55 -0.63 10.17
N ARG A 90 -15.65 -1.44 10.75
CA ARG A 90 -14.97 -1.10 12.00
C ARG A 90 -13.88 -0.06 11.83
N TYR A 91 -13.10 -0.16 10.75
CA TYR A 91 -11.93 0.70 10.52
C TYR A 91 -12.31 1.87 9.62
N PHE A 92 -12.81 2.94 10.25
CA PHE A 92 -13.15 4.18 9.59
C PHE A 92 -12.41 5.36 10.22
N TYR A 93 -11.66 6.09 9.40
CA TYR A 93 -10.84 7.22 9.79
C TYR A 93 -11.30 8.46 9.01
N ASP A 94 -11.86 9.45 9.70
CA ASP A 94 -12.25 10.74 9.14
C ASP A 94 -11.84 11.93 10.02
N VAL A 95 -12.16 13.16 9.56
CA VAL A 95 -11.87 14.45 10.22
C VAL A 95 -12.35 14.58 11.66
N THR A 96 -13.34 13.80 12.07
CA THR A 96 -13.92 13.78 13.42
C THR A 96 -13.27 12.70 14.31
N SER A 97 -12.29 11.98 13.78
CA SER A 97 -11.55 10.89 14.43
C SER A 97 -10.02 11.08 14.26
N LYS A 98 -9.22 10.01 14.41
CA LYS A 98 -7.79 10.01 14.06
C LYS A 98 -7.57 10.01 12.53
N GLY A 99 -8.04 11.06 11.84
CA GLY A 99 -7.82 11.22 10.40
C GLY A 99 -6.33 11.44 10.06
N GLY A 100 -5.99 11.32 8.78
CA GLY A 100 -4.63 11.50 8.28
C GLY A 100 -4.54 11.04 6.82
N VAL A 101 -3.39 11.25 6.18
CA VAL A 101 -3.14 10.76 4.82
C VAL A 101 -3.29 9.24 4.78
N CYS A 102 -4.02 8.71 3.79
CA CYS A 102 -4.45 7.30 3.75
C CYS A 102 -3.29 6.31 3.91
N HIS A 103 -2.19 6.49 3.16
CA HIS A 103 -1.01 5.63 3.27
C HIS A 103 -0.32 5.74 4.64
N GLN A 104 -0.31 6.92 5.26
CA GLN A 104 0.27 7.12 6.59
C GLN A 104 -0.55 6.36 7.64
N ILE A 105 -1.88 6.47 7.59
CA ILE A 105 -2.79 5.75 8.48
C ILE A 105 -2.64 4.23 8.30
N MET A 106 -2.51 3.74 7.07
CA MET A 106 -2.27 2.31 6.81
C MET A 106 -1.00 1.78 7.52
N CYS A 107 0.06 2.59 7.58
CA CYS A 107 1.31 2.25 8.27
C CYS A 107 1.21 2.43 9.79
N GLU A 108 0.78 3.61 10.26
CA GLU A 108 0.78 3.97 11.68
C GLU A 108 -0.25 3.21 12.52
N GLU A 109 -1.38 2.83 11.90
CA GLU A 109 -2.43 2.07 12.56
C GLU A 109 -2.29 0.56 12.30
N GLY A 110 -1.15 0.08 11.77
CA GLY A 110 -0.78 -1.34 11.78
C GLY A 110 -1.53 -2.23 10.78
N PHE A 111 -1.95 -1.67 9.64
CA PHE A 111 -2.55 -2.41 8.53
C PHE A 111 -1.51 -2.90 7.50
N ALA A 112 -0.41 -2.16 7.33
CA ALA A 112 0.70 -2.50 6.44
C ALA A 112 1.76 -3.35 7.15
N LEU A 113 1.54 -4.68 7.20
CA LEU A 113 2.46 -5.63 7.84
C LEU A 113 3.21 -6.50 6.81
N PRO A 114 4.42 -7.01 7.12
CA PRO A 114 5.19 -7.86 6.22
C PRO A 114 4.44 -9.13 5.80
N GLY A 115 4.50 -9.43 4.50
CA GLY A 115 3.87 -10.62 3.92
C GLY A 115 2.35 -10.53 3.74
N LEU A 116 1.72 -9.39 4.06
CA LEU A 116 0.29 -9.18 3.78
C LEU A 116 0.05 -8.78 2.33
N ILE A 117 -1.08 -9.23 1.80
CA ILE A 117 -1.64 -8.73 0.53
C ILE A 117 -2.60 -7.58 0.82
N ILE A 118 -2.26 -6.40 0.27
CA ILE A 118 -3.00 -5.15 0.36
C ILE A 118 -3.17 -4.62 -1.06
N VAL A 119 -4.36 -4.12 -1.40
CA VAL A 119 -4.70 -3.69 -2.77
C VAL A 119 -5.11 -2.22 -2.84
N GLY A 120 -4.67 -1.54 -3.92
CA GLY A 120 -4.99 -0.16 -4.30
C GLY A 120 -4.99 0.00 -5.83
N ASP A 121 -5.41 1.17 -6.33
CA ASP A 121 -5.48 1.50 -7.78
C ASP A 121 -4.07 1.80 -8.37
N GLY A 122 -3.80 1.38 -9.62
CA GLY A 122 -2.62 1.79 -10.41
C GLY A 122 -1.64 0.69 -10.87
N ALA A 123 -0.75 1.07 -11.81
CA ALA A 123 0.57 0.51 -12.19
C ALA A 123 0.76 -0.50 -13.37
N ASP A 124 2.00 -0.53 -13.89
CA ASP A 124 2.56 -1.35 -14.98
C ASP A 124 3.26 -2.62 -14.46
N TYR A 125 2.52 -3.75 -14.40
CA TYR A 125 2.89 -5.18 -14.32
C TYR A 125 4.15 -5.72 -13.57
N MET A 126 5.02 -4.90 -12.95
CA MET A 126 6.26 -5.31 -12.29
C MET A 126 6.31 -4.84 -10.83
N SER A 127 6.90 -5.65 -9.95
CA SER A 127 7.18 -5.26 -8.56
C SER A 127 8.65 -4.83 -8.42
N ILE A 128 8.91 -3.80 -7.63
CA ILE A 128 10.26 -3.33 -7.27
C ILE A 128 10.59 -3.81 -5.86
N GLU A 129 11.83 -4.27 -5.69
CA GLU A 129 12.41 -4.57 -4.39
C GLU A 129 13.67 -3.74 -4.20
N PHE A 130 13.74 -2.98 -3.10
CA PHE A 130 14.92 -2.20 -2.76
C PHE A 130 15.83 -3.04 -1.85
N HIS A 131 17.07 -3.22 -2.28
CA HIS A 131 18.10 -4.00 -1.59
C HIS A 131 19.33 -3.14 -1.29
N GLY A 132 20.16 -3.61 -0.35
CA GLY A 132 21.50 -3.07 -0.09
C GLY A 132 21.64 -2.29 1.22
N PRO A 133 22.88 -1.95 1.60
CA PRO A 133 23.23 -1.43 2.93
C PRO A 133 22.57 -0.08 3.22
N ALA A 134 22.33 0.74 2.19
CA ALA A 134 21.64 2.01 2.38
C ALA A 134 20.20 1.81 2.88
N ILE A 135 19.51 0.78 2.40
CA ILE A 135 18.14 0.47 2.83
C ILE A 135 18.14 0.03 4.30
N GLU A 136 19.14 -0.74 4.71
CA GLU A 136 19.33 -1.17 6.10
C GLU A 136 19.53 0.03 7.04
N GLU A 137 20.27 1.05 6.60
CA GLU A 137 20.50 2.27 7.38
C GLU A 137 19.29 3.21 7.44
N MET A 138 18.46 3.25 6.39
CA MET A 138 17.25 4.08 6.36
C MET A 138 16.32 3.83 7.55
N SER A 139 15.68 4.90 7.99
CA SER A 139 14.51 4.89 8.88
C SER A 139 13.26 4.37 8.16
N LEU A 140 12.22 4.04 8.92
CA LEU A 140 10.95 3.60 8.35
C LEU A 140 10.32 4.69 7.46
N ALA A 141 10.42 5.96 7.85
CA ALA A 141 9.86 7.08 7.08
C ALA A 141 10.56 7.28 5.72
N GLU A 142 11.88 7.11 5.67
CA GLU A 142 12.65 7.16 4.43
C GLU A 142 12.27 5.99 3.51
N ARG A 143 12.10 4.78 4.06
CA ARG A 143 11.61 3.63 3.29
C ARG A 143 10.19 3.83 2.76
N MET A 144 9.29 4.40 3.56
CA MET A 144 7.94 4.74 3.12
C MET A 144 7.96 5.74 1.96
N THR A 145 8.83 6.73 2.02
CA THR A 145 9.02 7.70 0.93
C THR A 145 9.48 6.99 -0.35
N LEU A 146 10.46 6.10 -0.23
CA LEU A 146 11.00 5.36 -1.37
C LEU A 146 9.96 4.43 -2.01
N CYS A 147 9.21 3.67 -1.21
CA CYS A 147 8.15 2.79 -1.71
C CYS A 147 6.96 3.57 -2.28
N ASN A 148 6.62 4.73 -1.70
CA ASN A 148 5.53 5.58 -2.19
C ASN A 148 5.80 6.03 -3.62
N MET A 149 7.04 6.40 -3.93
CA MET A 149 7.47 6.83 -5.27
C MET A 149 7.53 5.67 -6.31
N GLY A 150 7.19 4.44 -5.92
CA GLY A 150 7.21 3.29 -6.83
C GLY A 150 6.17 3.41 -7.95
N ILE A 151 5.00 3.99 -7.65
CA ILE A 151 3.93 4.14 -8.65
C ILE A 151 4.30 5.15 -9.74
N GLU A 152 5.09 6.18 -9.40
CA GLU A 152 5.60 7.21 -10.31
C GLU A 152 6.51 6.66 -11.41
N ILE A 153 7.10 5.48 -11.20
CA ILE A 153 7.90 4.75 -12.18
C ILE A 153 7.18 3.51 -12.73
N GLY A 154 5.85 3.46 -12.55
CA GLY A 154 4.99 2.41 -13.09
C GLY A 154 4.99 1.11 -12.28
N ALA A 155 5.63 1.03 -11.10
CA ALA A 155 5.70 -0.22 -10.36
C ALA A 155 4.33 -0.62 -9.77
N LYS A 156 3.97 -1.89 -9.93
CA LYS A 156 2.77 -2.51 -9.33
C LYS A 156 2.83 -2.56 -7.82
N ASN A 157 4.03 -2.64 -7.29
CA ASN A 157 4.32 -2.65 -5.88
C ASN A 157 5.80 -2.28 -5.70
N ALA A 158 6.15 -1.66 -4.59
CA ALA A 158 7.52 -1.34 -4.23
C ALA A 158 7.73 -1.66 -2.75
N VAL A 159 8.79 -2.42 -2.42
CA VAL A 159 9.00 -2.94 -1.06
C VAL A 159 10.45 -2.84 -0.60
N CYS A 160 10.61 -2.72 0.71
CA CYS A 160 11.88 -2.80 1.43
C CYS A 160 11.87 -3.98 2.42
N PRO A 161 13.04 -4.53 2.80
CA PRO A 161 13.13 -5.65 3.72
C PRO A 161 12.56 -5.33 5.12
N PRO A 162 11.85 -6.27 5.76
CA PRO A 162 11.32 -6.10 7.10
C PRO A 162 12.40 -6.40 8.17
N ASP A 163 13.35 -5.49 8.33
CA ASP A 163 14.40 -5.58 9.34
C ASP A 163 13.90 -5.29 10.77
N GLN A 164 14.81 -5.31 11.75
CA GLN A 164 14.45 -5.11 13.16
C GLN A 164 13.75 -3.76 13.42
N LYS A 165 14.13 -2.68 12.70
CA LYS A 165 13.48 -1.37 12.82
C LYS A 165 12.00 -1.46 12.43
N VAL A 166 11.70 -2.17 11.34
CA VAL A 166 10.32 -2.45 10.91
C VAL A 166 9.61 -3.30 11.96
N LEU A 167 10.22 -4.40 12.41
CA LEU A 167 9.60 -5.33 13.37
C LEU A 167 9.26 -4.65 14.70
N ASP A 168 10.14 -3.81 15.22
CA ASP A 168 9.94 -3.09 16.48
C ASP A 168 8.81 -2.06 16.36
N PHE A 169 8.67 -1.42 15.19
CA PHE A 169 7.58 -0.49 14.92
C PHE A 169 6.23 -1.21 14.81
N ILE A 170 6.15 -2.32 14.08
CA ILE A 170 4.85 -2.95 13.76
C ILE A 170 4.28 -3.84 14.87
N LYS A 171 5.13 -4.55 15.63
CA LYS A 171 4.68 -5.50 16.67
C LYS A 171 3.69 -4.91 17.68
N PRO A 172 3.90 -3.69 18.22
CA PRO A 172 2.96 -3.12 19.19
C PRO A 172 1.64 -2.61 18.57
N ILE A 173 1.57 -2.42 17.25
CA ILE A 173 0.43 -1.79 16.57
C ILE A 173 -0.35 -2.74 15.64
N ALA A 174 0.14 -3.96 15.41
CA ALA A 174 -0.43 -4.93 14.48
C ALA A 174 -1.92 -5.21 14.74
N LYS A 175 -2.73 -5.18 13.67
CA LYS A 175 -4.18 -5.45 13.73
C LYS A 175 -4.56 -6.91 13.50
N THR A 176 -3.57 -7.77 13.23
CA THR A 176 -3.73 -9.19 12.97
C THR A 176 -2.44 -9.91 13.34
N ASP A 177 -2.54 -11.18 13.73
CA ASP A 177 -1.40 -12.07 13.95
C ASP A 177 -1.05 -12.90 12.69
N GLN A 178 -1.81 -12.72 11.59
CA GLN A 178 -1.64 -13.45 10.33
C GLN A 178 -0.52 -12.87 9.45
N TRP A 179 0.58 -12.41 10.04
CA TRP A 179 1.72 -11.87 9.31
C TRP A 179 2.98 -12.66 9.63
N GLU A 180 3.97 -12.58 8.74
CA GLU A 180 5.27 -13.21 8.93
C GLU A 180 6.32 -12.34 8.25
N ALA A 181 7.42 -12.07 8.95
CA ALA A 181 8.56 -11.42 8.34
C ALA A 181 9.13 -12.32 7.24
N MET A 182 9.07 -11.86 5.99
CA MET A 182 9.61 -12.57 4.85
C MET A 182 10.30 -11.62 3.90
N TRP A 183 11.31 -12.13 3.22
CA TRP A 183 12.05 -11.43 2.18
C TRP A 183 12.37 -12.37 1.02
N ALA A 184 12.90 -11.83 -0.07
CA ALA A 184 13.37 -12.62 -1.20
C ALA A 184 14.47 -13.60 -0.80
N ASP A 185 14.60 -14.69 -1.54
CA ASP A 185 15.72 -15.62 -1.41
C ASP A 185 16.99 -15.02 -2.03
N ASP A 186 18.18 -15.38 -1.52
CA ASP A 186 19.47 -14.85 -1.99
C ASP A 186 19.74 -15.15 -3.48
N ASP A 187 19.19 -16.25 -4.01
CA ASP A 187 19.29 -16.66 -5.42
C ASP A 187 18.00 -16.34 -6.23
N ALA A 188 17.20 -15.38 -5.78
CA ALA A 188 16.04 -14.89 -6.53
C ALA A 188 16.46 -14.29 -7.88
N VAL A 189 15.63 -14.52 -8.90
CA VAL A 189 15.89 -14.04 -10.26
C VAL A 189 14.97 -12.87 -10.58
N TYR A 190 15.56 -11.73 -10.93
CA TYR A 190 14.83 -10.52 -11.29
C TYR A 190 14.79 -10.31 -12.81
N ALA A 191 13.73 -9.67 -13.29
CA ALA A 191 13.64 -9.27 -14.70
C ALA A 191 14.70 -8.23 -15.08
N GLN A 192 15.09 -7.39 -14.12
CA GLN A 192 16.13 -6.38 -14.25
C GLN A 192 16.70 -6.06 -12.86
N GLU A 193 18.01 -5.88 -12.77
CA GLU A 193 18.70 -5.39 -11.58
C GLU A 193 19.36 -4.05 -11.92
N LEU A 194 19.15 -3.06 -11.06
CA LEU A 194 19.74 -1.72 -11.19
C LEU A 194 20.56 -1.43 -9.94
N HIS A 195 21.82 -1.06 -10.13
CA HIS A 195 22.73 -0.73 -9.04
C HIS A 195 23.02 0.76 -9.06
N TYR A 196 22.87 1.40 -7.90
CA TYR A 196 23.11 2.82 -7.71
C TYR A 196 24.16 3.02 -6.63
N ASP A 197 25.18 3.83 -6.93
CA ASP A 197 26.07 4.39 -5.91
C ASP A 197 25.42 5.65 -5.36
N LEU A 198 25.11 5.66 -4.06
CA LEU A 198 24.49 6.82 -3.43
C LEU A 198 25.45 8.02 -3.34
N GLY A 199 26.76 7.80 -3.47
CA GLY A 199 27.75 8.88 -3.57
C GLY A 199 27.58 9.73 -4.84
N ASP A 200 26.96 9.18 -5.89
CA ASP A 200 26.68 9.87 -7.14
C ASP A 200 25.34 10.60 -7.13
N ILE A 201 24.52 10.44 -6.08
CA ILE A 201 23.21 11.07 -5.97
C ILE A 201 23.36 12.45 -5.32
N GLU A 202 22.90 13.48 -6.04
CA GLU A 202 22.84 14.84 -5.55
C GLU A 202 21.40 15.30 -5.29
N PRO A 203 21.20 16.29 -4.41
CA PRO A 203 19.88 16.89 -4.19
C PRO A 203 19.29 17.42 -5.51
N CYS A 204 18.06 17.00 -5.82
CA CYS A 204 17.37 17.35 -7.05
C CYS A 204 15.95 17.85 -6.80
N VAL A 205 15.37 18.50 -7.81
CA VAL A 205 13.98 18.93 -7.84
C VAL A 205 13.31 18.39 -9.11
N ALA A 206 12.19 17.70 -8.95
CA ALA A 206 11.31 17.35 -10.06
C ALA A 206 10.61 18.62 -10.59
N LYS A 207 10.81 18.93 -11.87
CA LYS A 207 10.24 20.10 -12.54
C LYS A 207 8.88 19.75 -13.15
N PRO A 208 8.01 20.74 -13.36
CA PRO A 208 6.79 20.54 -14.13
C PRO A 208 7.09 20.00 -15.54
N HIS A 209 6.25 19.14 -16.14
CA HIS A 209 4.99 18.59 -15.62
C HIS A 209 5.05 17.07 -15.39
N THR A 210 6.25 16.47 -15.41
CA THR A 210 6.46 15.03 -15.24
C THR A 210 7.50 14.76 -14.14
N VAL A 211 7.29 13.68 -13.39
CA VAL A 211 8.12 13.31 -12.22
C VAL A 211 9.57 12.94 -12.60
N ASP A 212 9.77 12.45 -13.82
CA ASP A 212 11.08 12.10 -14.39
C ASP A 212 11.87 13.31 -14.93
N ASN A 213 11.25 14.50 -14.99
CA ASN A 213 11.91 15.73 -15.44
C ASN A 213 12.59 16.44 -14.27
N TYR A 214 13.70 15.90 -13.76
CA TYR A 214 14.41 16.51 -12.64
C TYR A 214 15.58 17.40 -13.07
N ALA A 215 16.03 18.25 -12.14
CA ALA A 215 17.26 19.01 -12.25
C ALA A 215 18.00 19.01 -10.90
N PRO A 216 19.34 18.97 -10.91
CA PRO A 216 20.11 19.15 -9.68
C PRO A 216 19.92 20.55 -9.10
N ILE A 217 20.07 20.67 -7.80
CA ILE A 217 20.05 21.96 -7.08
C ILE A 217 21.41 22.67 -7.20
N GLY A 218 22.48 21.92 -7.49
CA GLY A 218 23.87 22.38 -7.64
C GLY A 218 24.27 22.78 -9.06
#